data_AF-A0A0Q7QGQ1-F1
#
_entry.id   AF-A0A0Q7QGQ1-F1
#
_cell.length_a   1.000
_cell.length_b   1.000
_cell.length_c   1.000
_cell.angle_alpha   90.00
_cell.angle_beta   90.00
_cell.angle_gamma   90.00
#
_symmetry.space_group_name_H-M   'P 1'
#
loop_
_entity.id
_entity.type
_entity.pdbx_description
1 polymer ?
#
loop_
_entity_poly.entity_id
_entity_poly.type
_entity_poly.pdbx_seq_one_letter_code
_entity_poly.pdbx_strand_id
1 'polypeptide(L)'
;MVERTAWAEDRRVVVALALLVGSSVAFLPGTFDPYVWPKIVVATLGVLVAATVPGRGRLPRPVVLAVSAGLLVVVVASLAGGTPFASLVGRFPRYEGVPVLLLYVGCAWAGARLLGTPRATRRDVLLVALSAVAAVVAAASLLELAGVPVTPATDSTRTGTVVGNATDQGIVAVVVLAVLLGPAIRTRRPVVVGGAVAALVALAASGSRAALLVALLVVVVHGVHLRGASWRPLAGVVGGLAVLVLALPVTRDRLLSSGTVTGRRILWEESWELAREHLPLGVGPSRYVDAVGVVHDDRWVREVGVAAPPDSAHAWPLQALLTGGLPLLLVAVALAVLVGRQALARIRQGDDPLALGLACAVGGYGLILLTHFTAPATTCLVALLAGALIATTEASGPTSERWVPRSVVAVSAVGLVVGLGATWADVRLSDGVAAAADGRAAAADEHFASAYRWRLHDPDVAMLAAQSLAEQASEGVEPAIDSTELWARRSLGRTPDTYASGLALAVALVARNDLPEAESRLDALVERFPTEPQARVQRALARFGQADVEGALADLDEAARLDPDDATPARLREAMLARVG
;
A
#
# COMPACT_ATOMS: atom_id res chain seq x y z
N MET A 1 42.07 -20.07 1.93
CA MET A 1 41.00 -19.73 2.91
C MET A 1 40.42 -18.33 2.65
N VAL A 2 41.27 -17.30 2.50
CA VAL A 2 40.87 -15.90 2.23
C VAL A 2 40.06 -15.71 0.93
N GLU A 3 40.40 -16.40 -0.16
CA GLU A 3 39.62 -16.33 -1.41
C GLU A 3 38.24 -16.97 -1.30
N ARG A 4 38.12 -18.08 -0.57
CA ARG A 4 36.81 -18.73 -0.32
C ARG A 4 35.90 -17.84 0.53
N THR A 5 36.45 -17.08 1.47
CA THR A 5 35.67 -16.14 2.30
C THR A 5 35.24 -14.90 1.52
N ALA A 6 36.08 -14.36 0.64
CA ALA A 6 35.73 -13.23 -0.22
C ALA A 6 34.61 -13.60 -1.21
N TRP A 7 34.71 -14.77 -1.84
CA TRP A 7 33.70 -15.27 -2.77
C TRP A 7 32.35 -15.57 -2.09
N ALA A 8 32.37 -16.05 -0.85
CA ALA A 8 31.15 -16.24 -0.06
C ALA A 8 30.50 -14.91 0.36
N GLU A 9 31.29 -13.88 0.66
CA GLU A 9 30.77 -12.51 0.92
C GLU A 9 30.05 -11.95 -0.31
N ASP A 10 30.70 -12.02 -1.48
CA ASP A 10 30.15 -11.48 -2.73
C ASP A 10 28.83 -12.17 -3.12
N ARG A 11 28.73 -13.50 -2.91
CA ARG A 11 27.48 -14.23 -3.09
C ARG A 11 26.35 -13.75 -2.19
N ARG A 12 26.63 -13.50 -0.91
CA ARG A 12 25.61 -13.00 0.05
C ARG A 12 25.15 -11.59 -0.30
N VAL A 13 26.05 -10.73 -0.79
CA VAL A 13 25.69 -9.40 -1.30
C VAL A 13 24.73 -9.52 -2.49
N VAL A 14 25.03 -10.41 -3.45
CA VAL A 14 24.16 -10.68 -4.59
C VAL A 14 22.78 -11.13 -4.15
N VAL A 15 22.71 -12.11 -3.25
CA VAL A 15 21.44 -12.62 -2.72
C VAL A 15 20.66 -11.52 -1.98
N ALA A 16 21.32 -10.76 -1.10
CA ALA A 16 20.65 -9.69 -0.35
C ALA A 16 20.06 -8.61 -1.27
N LEU A 17 20.83 -8.14 -2.27
CA LEU A 17 20.35 -7.14 -3.22
C LEU A 17 19.26 -7.70 -4.13
N ALA A 18 19.39 -8.95 -4.60
CA ALA A 18 18.36 -9.60 -5.40
C ALA A 18 17.03 -9.75 -4.63
N LEU A 19 17.08 -10.11 -3.35
CA LEU A 19 15.89 -10.20 -2.50
C LEU A 19 15.27 -8.81 -2.22
N LEU A 20 16.09 -7.82 -1.84
CA LEU A 20 15.59 -6.48 -1.49
C LEU A 20 15.05 -5.70 -2.69
N VAL A 21 15.61 -5.91 -3.89
CA VAL A 21 15.10 -5.31 -5.13
C VAL A 21 13.94 -6.15 -5.69
N GLY A 22 14.08 -7.48 -5.67
CA GLY A 22 13.06 -8.42 -6.14
C GLY A 22 11.80 -8.46 -5.28
N SER A 23 11.84 -7.96 -4.04
CA SER A 23 10.64 -7.87 -3.20
C SER A 23 9.54 -7.02 -3.84
N SER A 24 9.85 -6.04 -4.70
CA SER A 24 8.84 -5.25 -5.41
C SER A 24 8.01 -6.06 -6.42
N VAL A 25 8.50 -7.22 -6.85
CA VAL A 25 7.82 -8.12 -7.80
C VAL A 25 7.49 -9.48 -7.18
N ALA A 26 7.67 -9.64 -5.87
CA ALA A 26 7.23 -10.83 -5.18
C ALA A 26 5.70 -10.87 -5.14
N PHE A 27 5.15 -12.01 -5.55
CA PHE A 27 3.72 -12.22 -5.74
C PHE A 27 3.41 -13.70 -5.48
N LEU A 28 2.27 -13.97 -4.84
CA LEU A 28 1.81 -15.34 -4.57
C LEU A 28 0.36 -15.49 -5.06
N PRO A 29 0.12 -16.14 -6.22
CA PRO A 29 -1.25 -16.34 -6.70
C PRO A 29 -2.05 -17.25 -5.76
N GLY A 30 -3.36 -17.04 -5.69
CA GLY A 30 -4.27 -17.85 -4.88
C GLY A 30 -4.35 -17.46 -3.40
N THR A 31 -3.79 -16.32 -3.00
CA THR A 31 -4.09 -15.71 -1.70
C THR A 31 -5.13 -14.60 -1.85
N PHE A 32 -5.74 -14.17 -0.74
CA PHE A 32 -6.75 -13.12 -0.71
C PHE A 32 -6.19 -11.78 -1.19
N ASP A 33 -5.03 -11.38 -0.68
CA ASP A 33 -4.19 -10.29 -1.19
C ASP A 33 -2.83 -10.85 -1.63
N PRO A 34 -2.63 -11.10 -2.93
CA PRO A 34 -1.42 -11.77 -3.43
C PRO A 34 -0.19 -10.86 -3.46
N TYR A 35 -0.31 -9.61 -3.00
CA TYR A 35 0.67 -8.57 -3.21
C TYR A 35 1.39 -8.12 -1.95
N VAL A 36 0.79 -8.16 -0.76
CA VAL A 36 1.42 -7.53 0.41
C VAL A 36 2.36 -8.46 1.16
N TRP A 37 1.86 -9.59 1.68
CA TRP A 37 2.65 -10.49 2.52
C TRP A 37 3.87 -11.11 1.82
N PRO A 38 3.78 -11.58 0.56
CA PRO A 38 4.95 -12.10 -0.16
C PRO A 38 6.08 -11.07 -0.25
N LYS A 39 5.74 -9.79 -0.46
CA LYS A 39 6.73 -8.70 -0.55
C LYS A 39 7.37 -8.41 0.79
N ILE A 40 6.60 -8.39 1.88
CA ILE A 40 7.10 -8.24 3.25
C ILE A 40 8.06 -9.38 3.60
N VAL A 41 7.70 -10.63 3.30
CA VAL A 41 8.52 -11.82 3.56
C VAL A 41 9.85 -11.75 2.80
N VAL A 42 9.82 -11.48 1.50
CA VAL A 42 11.02 -11.42 0.65
C VAL A 42 11.94 -10.27 1.07
N ALA A 43 11.38 -9.09 1.36
CA ALA A 43 12.16 -7.95 1.86
C ALA A 43 12.81 -8.25 3.22
N THR A 44 12.06 -8.88 4.14
CA THR A 44 12.56 -9.27 5.46
C THR A 44 13.71 -10.29 5.35
N LEU A 45 13.58 -11.27 4.46
CA LEU A 45 14.65 -12.22 4.15
C LEU A 45 15.88 -11.47 3.58
N GLY A 46 15.67 -10.50 2.70
CA GLY A 46 16.74 -9.64 2.18
C GLY A 46 17.49 -8.89 3.28
N VAL A 47 16.78 -8.33 4.26
CA VAL A 47 17.39 -7.66 5.44
C VAL A 47 18.18 -8.66 6.29
N LEU A 48 17.66 -9.87 6.51
CA LEU A 48 18.36 -10.94 7.23
C LEU A 48 19.66 -11.36 6.52
N VAL A 49 19.63 -11.53 5.20
CA VAL A 49 20.86 -11.85 4.45
C VAL A 49 21.84 -10.68 4.51
N ALA A 50 21.37 -9.43 4.39
CA ALA A 50 22.21 -8.23 4.49
C ALA A 50 22.91 -8.11 5.85
N ALA A 51 22.29 -8.59 6.93
CA ALA A 51 22.91 -8.67 8.25
C ALA A 51 24.15 -9.57 8.26
N THR A 52 24.15 -10.65 7.48
CA THR A 52 25.29 -11.59 7.44
C THR A 52 26.50 -11.07 6.63
N VAL A 53 26.36 -9.90 5.99
CA VAL A 53 27.41 -9.27 5.17
C VAL A 53 28.13 -8.19 5.97
N PRO A 54 29.47 -8.06 5.91
CA PRO A 54 30.19 -6.93 6.51
C PRO A 54 29.70 -5.58 5.99
N GLY A 55 29.34 -4.69 6.91
CA GLY A 55 28.83 -3.37 6.60
C GLY A 55 29.92 -2.39 6.25
N ARG A 56 29.75 -1.61 5.18
CA ARG A 56 30.73 -0.61 4.73
C ARG A 56 30.22 0.83 4.77
N GLY A 57 28.95 1.03 5.09
CA GLY A 57 28.36 2.33 5.35
C GLY A 57 27.33 2.24 6.47
N ARG A 58 26.95 3.40 7.00
CA ARG A 58 25.94 3.51 8.06
C ARG A 58 25.02 4.69 7.82
N LEU A 59 23.81 4.58 8.36
CA LEU A 59 22.86 5.68 8.39
C LEU A 59 23.42 6.83 9.26
N PRO A 60 23.30 8.08 8.82
CA PRO A 60 23.70 9.25 9.58
C PRO A 60 22.94 9.35 10.90
N ARG A 61 23.63 9.72 11.99
CA ARG A 61 23.00 9.90 13.32
C ARG A 61 21.77 10.82 13.31
N PRO A 62 21.77 11.99 12.63
CA PRO A 62 20.58 12.84 12.58
C PRO A 62 19.37 12.16 11.94
N VAL A 63 19.60 11.32 10.91
CA VAL A 63 18.54 10.56 10.25
C VAL A 63 18.00 9.47 11.19
N VAL A 64 18.89 8.75 11.87
CA VAL A 64 18.47 7.72 12.85
C VAL A 64 17.65 8.33 13.99
N LEU A 65 18.04 9.51 14.49
CA LEU A 65 17.29 10.23 15.53
C LEU A 65 15.91 10.68 15.02
N ALA A 66 15.83 11.25 13.81
CA ALA A 66 14.56 11.66 13.22
C ALA A 66 13.62 10.47 13.00
N VAL A 67 14.12 9.36 12.44
CA VAL A 67 13.33 8.12 12.27
C VAL A 67 12.87 7.58 13.61
N SER A 68 13.74 7.55 14.63
CA SER A 68 13.38 7.07 15.97
C SER A 68 12.32 7.96 16.63
N ALA A 69 12.43 9.28 16.48
CA ALA A 69 11.42 10.22 16.95
C ALA A 69 10.08 10.01 16.23
N GLY A 70 10.09 9.79 14.91
CA GLY A 70 8.88 9.51 14.14
C GLY A 70 8.21 8.21 14.58
N LEU A 71 8.98 7.13 14.76
CA LEU A 71 8.46 5.86 15.29
C LEU A 71 7.89 6.02 16.70
N LEU A 72 8.54 6.82 17.56
CA LEU A 72 8.02 7.12 18.89
C LEU A 72 6.68 7.86 18.81
N VAL A 73 6.55 8.86 17.93
CA VAL A 73 5.28 9.57 17.72
C VAL A 73 4.19 8.60 17.23
N VAL A 74 4.50 7.71 16.30
CA VAL A 74 3.57 6.68 15.82
C VAL A 74 3.11 5.77 16.96
N VAL A 75 4.03 5.33 17.82
CA VAL A 75 3.70 4.49 19.00
C VAL A 75 2.82 5.27 19.98
N VAL A 76 3.18 6.52 20.29
CA VAL A 76 2.40 7.37 21.21
C VAL A 76 1.01 7.63 20.65
N ALA A 77 0.88 8.00 19.38
CA ALA A 77 -0.40 8.22 18.70
C ALA A 77 -1.25 6.95 18.66
N SER A 78 -0.63 5.77 18.46
CA SER A 78 -1.34 4.49 18.54
C SER A 78 -1.90 4.24 19.93
N LEU A 79 -1.06 4.37 20.97
CA LEU A 79 -1.45 4.10 22.36
C LEU A 79 -2.51 5.08 22.90
N ALA A 80 -2.52 6.31 22.39
CA ALA A 80 -3.51 7.32 22.74
C ALA A 80 -4.84 7.19 21.96
N GLY A 81 -4.88 6.40 20.89
CA GLY A 81 -6.05 6.23 20.04
C GLY A 81 -7.07 5.22 20.57
N GLY A 82 -8.25 5.16 19.91
CA GLY A 82 -9.35 4.26 20.30
C GLY A 82 -9.12 2.78 19.97
N THR A 83 -8.11 2.45 19.15
CA THR A 83 -7.80 1.07 18.72
C THR A 83 -6.29 0.77 18.80
N PRO A 84 -5.68 0.86 19.99
CA PRO A 84 -4.22 0.98 20.14
C PRO A 84 -3.44 -0.21 19.59
N PHE A 85 -3.92 -1.43 19.84
CA PHE A 85 -3.27 -2.63 19.35
C PHE A 85 -3.31 -2.75 17.82
N ALA A 86 -4.48 -2.46 17.21
CA ALA A 86 -4.65 -2.50 15.77
C ALA A 86 -3.78 -1.45 15.05
N SER A 87 -3.69 -0.23 15.60
CA SER A 87 -2.81 0.83 15.09
C SER A 87 -1.33 0.47 15.20
N LEU A 88 -0.90 -0.18 16.29
CA LEU A 88 0.50 -0.58 16.48
C LEU A 88 0.93 -1.66 15.49
N VAL A 89 0.08 -2.66 15.24
CA VAL A 89 0.42 -3.81 14.40
C VAL A 89 0.21 -3.50 12.91
N GLY A 90 -0.77 -2.66 12.59
CA GLY A 90 -1.20 -2.36 11.23
C GLY A 90 -2.42 -3.17 10.83
N ARG A 91 -3.24 -2.58 9.95
CA ARG A 91 -4.54 -3.10 9.49
C ARG A 91 -4.61 -3.25 7.98
N PHE A 92 -5.51 -4.11 7.52
CA PHE A 92 -5.85 -4.22 6.10
C PHE A 92 -6.34 -2.85 5.58
N PRO A 93 -6.04 -2.47 4.32
CA PRO A 93 -5.29 -3.22 3.31
C PRO A 93 -3.77 -3.00 3.32
N ARG A 94 -3.26 -2.04 4.08
CA ARG A 94 -1.86 -1.60 3.95
C ARG A 94 -0.89 -2.23 4.94
N TYR A 95 -1.38 -2.66 6.10
CA TYR A 95 -0.62 -3.28 7.19
C TYR A 95 0.57 -2.43 7.70
N GLU A 96 0.56 -1.12 7.45
CA GLU A 96 1.66 -0.20 7.79
C GLU A 96 1.68 0.20 9.28
N GLY A 97 1.67 -0.80 10.17
CA GLY A 97 1.99 -0.61 11.57
C GLY A 97 3.50 -0.63 11.83
N VAL A 98 3.87 -0.61 13.11
CA VAL A 98 5.27 -0.63 13.57
C VAL A 98 6.10 -1.75 12.93
N PRO A 99 5.62 -3.00 12.76
CA PRO A 99 6.42 -4.06 12.12
C PRO A 99 6.86 -3.73 10.69
N VAL A 100 5.96 -3.20 9.87
CA VAL A 100 6.26 -2.83 8.47
C VAL A 100 7.11 -1.56 8.41
N LEU A 101 6.87 -0.58 9.29
CA LEU A 101 7.74 0.60 9.40
C LEU A 101 9.17 0.22 9.79
N LEU A 102 9.35 -0.74 10.71
CA LEU A 102 10.67 -1.28 11.06
C LEU A 102 11.32 -2.03 9.90
N LEU A 103 10.54 -2.71 9.05
CA LEU A 103 11.04 -3.30 7.81
C LEU A 103 11.57 -2.22 6.87
N TYR A 104 10.87 -1.10 6.69
CA TYR A 104 11.36 0.02 5.87
C TYR A 104 12.68 0.58 6.42
N VAL A 105 12.80 0.74 7.74
CA VAL A 105 14.05 1.11 8.39
C VAL A 105 15.14 0.05 8.15
N GLY A 106 14.79 -1.23 8.21
CA GLY A 106 15.67 -2.35 7.88
C GLY A 106 16.18 -2.32 6.44
N CYS A 107 15.33 -2.00 5.47
CA CYS A 107 15.69 -1.82 4.07
C CYS A 107 16.65 -0.62 3.89
N ALA A 108 16.38 0.52 4.52
CA ALA A 108 17.29 1.67 4.50
C ALA A 108 18.64 1.37 5.16
N TRP A 109 18.63 0.65 6.28
CA TRP A 109 19.84 0.18 6.93
C TRP A 109 20.63 -0.77 6.02
N ALA A 110 19.97 -1.72 5.37
CA ALA A 110 20.61 -2.64 4.42
C ALA A 110 21.20 -1.89 3.22
N GLY A 111 20.50 -0.87 2.71
CA GLY A 111 21.01 0.01 1.64
C GLY A 111 22.29 0.72 2.03
N ALA A 112 22.31 1.36 3.20
CA ALA A 112 23.51 2.03 3.70
C ALA A 112 24.66 1.04 3.93
N ARG A 113 24.35 -0.14 4.47
CA ARG A 113 25.31 -1.20 4.79
C ARG A 113 25.96 -1.81 3.55
N LEU A 114 25.15 -2.11 2.53
CA LEU A 114 25.57 -2.82 1.32
C LEU A 114 26.17 -1.87 0.29
N LEU A 115 25.60 -0.68 0.11
CA LEU A 115 25.87 0.22 -1.03
C LEU A 115 26.51 1.56 -0.62
N GLY A 116 26.76 1.80 0.67
CA GLY A 116 27.22 3.11 1.14
C GLY A 116 28.60 3.55 0.62
N THR A 117 29.48 2.59 0.32
CA THR A 117 30.75 2.85 -0.37
C THR A 117 30.62 2.68 -1.89
N PRO A 118 31.26 3.52 -2.71
CA PRO A 118 31.18 3.46 -4.17
C PRO A 118 32.00 2.32 -4.80
N ARG A 119 31.79 1.08 -4.36
CA ARG A 119 32.47 -0.10 -4.90
C ARG A 119 31.77 -0.56 -6.18
N ALA A 120 32.50 -0.68 -7.28
CA ALA A 120 31.95 -0.99 -8.60
C ALA A 120 31.14 -2.31 -8.62
N THR A 121 31.66 -3.38 -8.01
CA THR A 121 31.02 -4.71 -8.01
C THR A 121 29.63 -4.72 -7.37
N ARG A 122 29.44 -4.09 -6.20
CA ARG A 122 28.13 -4.07 -5.52
C ARG A 122 27.10 -3.22 -6.28
N ARG A 123 27.57 -2.19 -6.97
CA ARG A 123 26.73 -1.33 -7.82
C ARG A 123 26.31 -2.03 -9.10
N ASP A 124 27.21 -2.78 -9.71
CA ASP A 124 26.88 -3.61 -10.87
C ASP A 124 25.79 -4.62 -10.52
N VAL A 125 25.88 -5.25 -9.35
CA VAL A 125 24.83 -6.16 -8.84
C VAL A 125 23.50 -5.42 -8.69
N LEU A 126 23.49 -4.22 -8.10
CA LEU A 126 22.28 -3.40 -7.99
C LEU A 126 21.68 -3.08 -9.36
N LEU A 127 22.49 -2.62 -10.32
CA LEU A 127 22.01 -2.27 -11.67
C LEU A 127 21.43 -3.48 -12.40
N VAL A 128 22.07 -4.66 -12.28
CA VAL A 128 21.54 -5.91 -12.85
C VAL A 128 20.23 -6.32 -12.19
N ALA A 129 20.12 -6.23 -10.87
CA ALA A 129 18.89 -6.55 -10.14
C ALA A 129 17.73 -5.62 -10.53
N LEU A 130 17.99 -4.31 -10.64
CA LEU A 130 17.00 -3.33 -11.11
C LEU A 130 16.57 -3.58 -12.55
N SER A 131 17.53 -3.90 -13.44
CA SER A 131 17.21 -4.29 -14.82
C SER A 131 16.35 -5.55 -14.89
N ALA A 132 16.61 -6.55 -14.05
CA ALA A 132 15.83 -7.78 -14.01
C ALA A 132 14.40 -7.51 -13.53
N VAL A 133 14.22 -6.69 -12.48
CA VAL A 133 12.88 -6.27 -12.01
C VAL A 133 12.13 -5.52 -13.10
N ALA A 134 12.76 -4.55 -13.77
CA ALA A 134 12.12 -3.83 -14.88
C ALA A 134 11.70 -4.77 -16.02
N ALA A 135 12.53 -5.76 -16.36
CA ALA A 135 12.21 -6.75 -17.39
C ALA A 135 11.00 -7.62 -16.99
N VAL A 136 10.92 -8.07 -15.74
CA VAL A 136 9.78 -8.85 -15.22
C VAL A 136 8.49 -8.03 -15.28
N VAL A 137 8.51 -6.79 -14.80
CA VAL A 137 7.33 -5.91 -14.82
C VAL A 137 6.90 -5.60 -16.25
N ALA A 138 7.85 -5.29 -17.15
CA ALA A 138 7.55 -5.02 -18.55
C ALA A 138 6.96 -6.24 -19.26
N ALA A 139 7.53 -7.43 -19.06
CA ALA A 139 7.02 -8.67 -19.64
C ALA A 139 5.60 -8.97 -19.15
N ALA A 140 5.36 -8.86 -17.85
CA ALA A 140 4.02 -9.02 -17.28
C ALA A 140 3.03 -7.99 -17.84
N SER A 141 3.45 -6.74 -18.00
CA SER A 141 2.60 -5.67 -18.56
C SER A 141 2.21 -5.97 -20.00
N LEU A 142 3.16 -6.46 -20.81
CA LEU A 142 2.91 -6.80 -22.21
C LEU A 142 1.97 -8.01 -22.34
N LEU A 143 2.07 -9.00 -21.44
CA LEU A 143 1.15 -10.13 -21.39
C LEU A 143 -0.27 -9.69 -21.05
N GLU A 144 -0.44 -8.86 -20.01
CA GLU A 144 -1.76 -8.33 -19.64
C GLU A 144 -2.37 -7.47 -20.74
N LEU A 145 -1.58 -6.61 -21.39
CA LEU A 145 -2.01 -5.82 -22.55
C LEU A 145 -2.39 -6.70 -23.76
N ALA A 146 -1.81 -7.89 -23.87
CA ALA A 146 -2.16 -8.88 -24.88
C ALA A 146 -3.39 -9.74 -24.50
N GLY A 147 -4.04 -9.46 -23.37
CA GLY A 147 -5.20 -10.20 -22.87
C GLY A 147 -4.85 -11.50 -22.15
N VAL A 148 -3.58 -11.72 -21.80
CA VAL A 148 -3.14 -12.87 -21.00
C VAL A 148 -3.14 -12.47 -19.52
N PRO A 149 -4.05 -13.00 -18.68
CA PRO A 149 -4.09 -12.63 -17.27
C PRO A 149 -2.85 -13.15 -16.54
N VAL A 150 -2.02 -12.23 -16.02
CA VAL A 150 -0.82 -12.57 -15.24
C VAL A 150 -1.13 -12.59 -13.74
N THR A 151 -1.92 -11.63 -13.27
CA THR A 151 -2.40 -11.57 -11.88
C THR A 151 -3.91 -11.34 -11.84
N PRO A 152 -4.58 -11.57 -10.69
CA PRO A 152 -5.97 -11.18 -10.52
C PRO A 152 -6.18 -9.71 -10.92
N ALA A 153 -7.28 -9.39 -11.59
CA ALA A 153 -7.51 -8.03 -12.06
C ALA A 153 -7.65 -7.06 -10.87
N THR A 154 -6.64 -6.22 -10.65
CA THR A 154 -6.65 -5.17 -9.61
C THR A 154 -7.29 -3.87 -10.09
N ASP A 155 -7.40 -3.71 -11.41
CA ASP A 155 -8.06 -2.60 -12.09
C ASP A 155 -8.58 -3.14 -13.43
N SER A 156 -9.86 -2.94 -13.73
CA SER A 156 -10.49 -3.49 -14.94
C SER A 156 -9.95 -2.89 -16.24
N THR A 157 -9.17 -1.81 -16.16
CA THR A 157 -8.68 -1.07 -17.33
C THR A 157 -7.16 -0.95 -17.41
N ARG A 158 -6.42 -1.08 -16.30
CA ARG A 158 -4.97 -0.82 -16.23
C ARG A 158 -4.17 -2.05 -15.81
N THR A 159 -2.94 -2.13 -16.31
CA THR A 159 -1.99 -3.16 -15.85
C THR A 159 -1.49 -2.84 -14.45
N GLY A 160 -1.76 -3.75 -13.50
CA GLY A 160 -1.20 -3.73 -12.15
C GLY A 160 -0.10 -4.79 -11.94
N THR A 161 -0.05 -5.78 -12.84
CA THR A 161 0.94 -6.87 -12.92
C THR A 161 1.27 -7.49 -11.56
N VAL A 162 2.52 -7.91 -11.38
CA VAL A 162 3.06 -8.50 -10.15
C VAL A 162 3.29 -7.46 -9.04
N VAL A 163 3.18 -6.17 -9.37
CA VAL A 163 3.40 -5.07 -8.42
C VAL A 163 2.16 -4.84 -7.55
N GLY A 164 0.96 -5.00 -8.12
CA GLY A 164 -0.32 -5.06 -7.39
C GLY A 164 -1.26 -3.89 -7.63
N ASN A 165 -0.79 -2.80 -8.21
CA ASN A 165 -1.67 -1.82 -8.85
C ASN A 165 -0.87 -0.99 -9.85
N ALA A 166 -1.61 -0.33 -10.73
CA ALA A 166 -1.03 0.42 -11.84
C ALA A 166 -0.15 1.60 -11.39
N THR A 167 -0.53 2.33 -10.33
CA THR A 167 0.29 3.45 -9.86
C THR A 167 1.61 2.96 -9.23
N ASP A 168 1.57 1.89 -8.44
CA ASP A 168 2.77 1.28 -7.85
C ASP A 168 3.70 0.72 -8.93
N GLN A 169 3.15 0.11 -9.99
CA GLN A 169 3.93 -0.27 -11.18
C GLN A 169 4.64 0.95 -11.79
N GLY A 170 3.91 2.06 -11.96
CA GLY A 170 4.49 3.32 -12.44
C GLY A 170 5.60 3.84 -11.53
N ILE A 171 5.43 3.77 -10.20
CA ILE A 171 6.44 4.15 -9.22
C ILE A 171 7.70 3.29 -9.35
N VAL A 172 7.56 1.96 -9.36
CA VAL A 172 8.71 1.03 -9.52
C VAL A 172 9.44 1.34 -10.82
N ALA A 173 8.72 1.53 -11.91
CA ALA A 173 9.30 1.86 -13.21
C ALA A 173 10.09 3.18 -13.19
N VAL A 174 9.55 4.26 -12.60
CA VAL A 174 10.25 5.55 -12.47
C VAL A 174 11.47 5.44 -11.57
N VAL A 175 11.35 4.77 -10.43
CA VAL A 175 12.45 4.56 -9.48
C VAL A 175 13.60 3.79 -10.13
N VAL A 176 13.29 2.71 -10.86
CA VAL A 176 14.29 1.95 -11.61
C VAL A 176 14.90 2.80 -12.73
N LEU A 177 14.08 3.48 -13.54
CA LEU A 177 14.55 4.34 -14.63
C LEU A 177 15.49 5.44 -14.10
N ALA A 178 15.15 6.08 -12.99
CA ALA A 178 15.96 7.13 -12.38
C ALA A 178 17.38 6.65 -12.03
N VAL A 179 17.52 5.42 -11.54
CA VAL A 179 18.83 4.85 -11.22
C VAL A 179 19.58 4.37 -12.46
N LEU A 180 18.88 3.76 -13.43
CA LEU A 180 19.50 3.17 -14.62
C LEU A 180 19.87 4.18 -15.71
N LEU A 181 19.19 5.33 -15.80
CA LEU A 181 19.30 6.27 -16.92
C LEU A 181 20.73 6.79 -17.12
N GLY A 182 21.36 7.30 -16.07
CA GLY A 182 22.76 7.77 -16.13
C GLY A 182 23.73 6.67 -16.58
N PRO A 183 23.78 5.52 -15.89
CA PRO A 183 24.59 4.36 -16.28
C PRO A 183 24.33 3.85 -17.70
N ALA A 184 23.07 3.78 -18.14
CA ALA A 184 22.69 3.33 -19.49
C ALA A 184 23.33 4.22 -20.56
N ILE A 185 23.30 5.55 -20.37
CA ILE A 185 23.85 6.52 -21.31
C ILE A 185 25.37 6.48 -21.33
N ARG A 186 26.01 6.45 -20.15
CA ARG A 186 27.48 6.54 -20.03
C ARG A 186 28.19 5.25 -20.39
N THR A 187 27.68 4.10 -19.93
CA THR A 187 28.37 2.81 -20.05
C THR A 187 27.88 1.97 -21.23
N ARG A 188 26.65 2.21 -21.71
CA ARG A 188 26.00 1.47 -22.80
C ARG A 188 26.01 -0.05 -22.63
N ARG A 189 26.07 -0.55 -21.38
CA ARG A 189 25.99 -1.99 -21.10
C ARG A 189 24.62 -2.52 -21.51
N PRO A 190 24.53 -3.57 -22.34
CA PRO A 190 23.25 -4.06 -22.88
C PRO A 190 22.20 -4.35 -21.81
N VAL A 191 22.59 -4.97 -20.69
CA VAL A 191 21.70 -5.29 -19.56
C VAL A 191 21.10 -4.03 -18.92
N VAL A 192 21.88 -2.96 -18.79
CA VAL A 192 21.45 -1.70 -18.17
C VAL A 192 20.55 -0.91 -19.12
N VAL A 193 20.91 -0.87 -20.42
CA VAL A 193 20.08 -0.26 -21.47
C VAL A 193 18.76 -0.99 -21.61
N GLY A 194 18.78 -2.32 -21.68
CA GLY A 194 17.58 -3.16 -21.73
C GLY A 194 16.68 -2.95 -20.51
N GLY A 195 17.26 -2.84 -19.31
CA GLY A 195 16.53 -2.51 -18.09
C GLY A 195 15.87 -1.12 -18.13
N ALA A 196 16.55 -0.11 -18.65
CA ALA A 196 15.97 1.23 -18.81
C ALA A 196 14.83 1.25 -19.84
N VAL A 197 14.97 0.52 -20.95
CA VAL A 197 13.89 0.36 -21.95
C VAL A 197 12.70 -0.39 -21.36
N ALA A 198 12.94 -1.49 -20.63
CA ALA A 198 11.89 -2.22 -19.95
C ALA A 198 11.14 -1.34 -18.93
N ALA A 199 11.87 -0.50 -18.18
CA ALA A 199 11.25 0.46 -17.27
C ALA A 199 10.35 1.47 -18.02
N LEU A 200 10.73 1.93 -19.22
CA LEU A 200 9.86 2.80 -20.04
C LEU A 200 8.58 2.09 -20.50
N VAL A 201 8.68 0.81 -20.89
CA VAL A 201 7.50 0.00 -21.26
C VAL A 201 6.57 -0.17 -20.07
N ALA A 202 7.09 -0.60 -18.92
CA ALA A 202 6.32 -0.74 -17.68
C ALA A 202 5.66 0.58 -17.25
N LEU A 203 6.39 1.70 -17.37
CA LEU A 203 5.88 3.03 -17.08
C LEU A 203 4.73 3.42 -18.02
N ALA A 204 4.87 3.22 -19.33
CA ALA A 204 3.81 3.55 -20.28
C ALA A 204 2.55 2.69 -20.07
N ALA A 205 2.74 1.40 -19.79
CA ALA A 205 1.66 0.45 -19.50
C ALA A 205 0.92 0.74 -18.20
N SER A 206 1.57 1.42 -17.24
CA SER A 206 0.98 1.78 -15.95
C SER A 206 -0.17 2.79 -16.06
N GLY A 207 -0.18 3.63 -17.12
CA GLY A 207 -1.15 4.71 -17.26
C GLY A 207 -1.14 5.76 -16.13
N SER A 208 -0.10 5.79 -15.28
CA SER A 208 -0.03 6.68 -14.13
C SER A 208 0.48 8.08 -14.52
N ARG A 209 -0.40 9.08 -14.46
CA ARG A 209 -0.07 10.49 -14.80
C ARG A 209 1.05 11.05 -13.93
N ALA A 210 0.98 10.80 -12.62
CA ALA A 210 2.00 11.26 -11.68
C ALA A 210 3.37 10.63 -11.97
N ALA A 211 3.40 9.32 -12.27
CA ALA A 211 4.64 8.64 -12.62
C ALA A 211 5.21 9.16 -13.96
N LEU A 212 4.37 9.36 -14.98
CA LEU A 212 4.80 9.92 -16.27
C LEU A 212 5.41 11.33 -16.13
N LEU A 213 4.76 12.22 -15.36
CA LEU A 213 5.26 13.57 -15.10
C LEU A 213 6.62 13.54 -14.38
N VAL A 214 6.74 12.71 -13.35
CA VAL A 214 8.00 12.56 -12.61
C VAL A 214 9.09 11.92 -13.48
N ALA A 215 8.77 11.00 -14.37
CA ALA A 215 9.72 10.45 -15.33
C ALA A 215 10.32 11.53 -16.24
N LEU A 216 9.49 12.45 -16.75
CA LEU A 216 9.96 13.58 -17.54
C LEU A 216 10.90 14.47 -16.72
N LEU A 217 10.55 14.76 -15.46
CA LEU A 217 11.42 15.51 -14.55
C LEU A 217 12.77 14.79 -14.33
N VAL A 218 12.75 13.48 -14.13
CA VAL A 218 13.96 12.65 -13.99
C VAL A 218 14.85 12.78 -15.23
N VAL A 219 14.27 12.72 -16.44
CA VAL A 219 15.01 12.89 -17.70
C VAL A 219 15.61 14.30 -17.82
N VAL A 220 14.85 15.34 -17.48
CA VAL A 220 15.32 16.74 -17.49
C VAL A 220 16.49 16.93 -16.52
N VAL A 221 16.36 16.43 -15.28
CA VAL A 221 17.41 16.54 -14.26
C VAL A 221 18.68 15.82 -14.71
N HIS A 222 18.57 14.62 -15.31
CA HIS A 222 19.71 13.92 -15.90
C HIS A 222 20.33 14.71 -17.06
N GLY A 223 19.52 15.32 -17.92
CA GLY A 223 20.01 16.17 -19.02
C GLY A 223 20.78 17.38 -18.56
N VAL A 224 20.30 18.07 -17.51
CA VAL A 224 20.99 19.21 -16.92
C VAL A 224 22.32 18.80 -16.27
N HIS A 225 22.38 17.62 -15.66
CA HIS A 225 23.61 17.15 -15.01
C HIS A 225 24.65 16.62 -16.00
N LEU A 226 24.22 16.02 -17.12
CA LEU A 226 25.10 15.47 -18.15
C LEU A 226 25.65 16.54 -19.13
N ARG A 227 25.70 17.83 -18.74
CA ARG A 227 26.22 18.93 -19.57
C ARG A 227 27.57 18.55 -20.20
N GLY A 228 27.59 18.34 -21.52
CA GLY A 228 28.76 17.89 -22.29
C GLY A 228 28.57 16.54 -23.01
N ALA A 229 27.59 15.72 -22.60
CA ALA A 229 27.18 14.52 -23.32
C ALA A 229 26.12 14.84 -24.39
N SER A 230 26.01 14.00 -25.42
CA SER A 230 24.97 14.15 -26.45
C SER A 230 23.58 14.09 -25.80
N TRP A 231 22.71 15.06 -26.11
CA TRP A 231 21.31 15.08 -25.64
C TRP A 231 20.42 14.03 -26.33
N ARG A 232 20.89 13.46 -27.44
CA ARG A 232 20.15 12.52 -28.30
C ARG A 232 19.59 11.30 -27.54
N PRO A 233 20.32 10.63 -26.62
CA PRO A 233 19.76 9.51 -25.86
C PRO A 233 18.59 9.92 -24.99
N LEU A 234 18.62 11.11 -24.38
CA LEU A 234 17.52 11.61 -23.55
C LEU A 234 16.31 11.97 -24.40
N ALA A 235 16.51 12.58 -25.57
CA ALA A 235 15.44 12.77 -26.53
C ALA A 235 14.86 11.44 -27.05
N GLY A 236 15.70 10.41 -27.22
CA GLY A 236 15.27 9.06 -27.53
C GLY A 236 14.38 8.46 -26.44
N VAL A 237 14.71 8.68 -25.16
CA VAL A 237 13.87 8.27 -24.03
C VAL A 237 12.53 8.99 -24.03
N VAL A 238 12.52 10.32 -24.19
CA VAL A 238 11.27 11.11 -24.26
C VAL A 238 10.42 10.70 -25.46
N GLY A 239 11.03 10.61 -26.64
CA GLY A 239 10.37 10.20 -27.87
C GLY A 239 9.83 8.79 -27.80
N GLY A 240 10.60 7.84 -27.27
CA GLY A 240 10.16 6.46 -27.05
C GLY A 240 8.99 6.38 -26.07
N LEU A 241 9.04 7.12 -24.95
CA LEU A 241 7.92 7.18 -24.01
C LEU A 241 6.67 7.81 -24.66
N ALA A 242 6.83 8.89 -25.42
CA ALA A 242 5.71 9.52 -26.13
C ALA A 242 5.05 8.56 -27.13
N VAL A 243 5.85 7.82 -27.92
CA VAL A 243 5.34 6.81 -28.84
C VAL A 243 4.57 5.71 -28.09
N LEU A 244 5.13 5.18 -27.00
CA LEU A 244 4.47 4.14 -26.20
C LEU A 244 3.15 4.64 -25.60
N VAL A 245 3.15 5.85 -25.04
CA VAL A 245 1.96 6.48 -24.47
C VAL A 245 0.87 6.69 -25.51
N LEU A 246 1.22 7.14 -26.72
CA LEU A 246 0.26 7.35 -27.80
C LEU A 246 -0.26 6.04 -28.41
N ALA A 247 0.56 4.99 -28.39
CA ALA A 247 0.20 3.67 -28.90
C ALA A 247 -0.75 2.89 -27.98
N LEU A 248 -0.79 3.21 -26.67
CA LEU A 248 -1.63 2.55 -25.69
C LEU A 248 -2.93 3.34 -25.45
N PRO A 249 -4.10 2.88 -25.94
CA PRO A 249 -5.35 3.63 -25.85
C PRO A 249 -5.73 4.00 -24.42
N VAL A 250 -5.63 3.05 -23.49
CA VAL A 250 -5.93 3.25 -22.06
C VAL A 250 -5.11 4.41 -21.48
N THR A 251 -3.81 4.44 -21.74
CA THR A 251 -2.91 5.47 -21.21
C THR A 251 -3.20 6.82 -21.86
N ARG A 252 -3.41 6.85 -23.18
CA ARG A 252 -3.76 8.06 -23.92
C ARG A 252 -5.07 8.67 -23.43
N ASP A 253 -6.12 7.86 -23.32
CA ASP A 253 -7.46 8.32 -22.96
C ASP A 253 -7.48 8.79 -21.50
N ARG A 254 -6.73 8.11 -20.62
CA ARG A 254 -6.49 8.59 -19.26
C ARG A 254 -5.69 9.88 -19.22
N LEU A 255 -4.75 10.18 -20.10
CA LEU A 255 -4.05 11.47 -20.04
C LEU A 255 -4.97 12.65 -20.34
N LEU A 256 -6.04 12.41 -21.10
CA LEU A 256 -6.95 13.44 -21.59
C LEU A 256 -8.21 13.62 -20.72
N SER A 257 -8.46 12.75 -19.73
CA SER A 257 -9.66 12.82 -18.88
C SER A 257 -9.49 13.66 -17.60
N SER A 258 -10.58 14.21 -17.03
CA SER A 258 -10.52 15.08 -15.82
C SER A 258 -10.92 14.39 -14.50
N GLY A 259 -11.68 13.28 -14.54
CA GLY A 259 -12.37 12.73 -13.35
C GLY A 259 -11.49 12.42 -12.13
N THR A 260 -10.24 11.96 -12.31
CA THR A 260 -9.34 11.65 -11.19
C THR A 260 -8.89 12.87 -10.39
N VAL A 261 -8.94 14.07 -10.98
CA VAL A 261 -8.47 15.30 -10.32
C VAL A 261 -9.53 15.82 -9.35
N THR A 262 -10.80 15.71 -9.73
CA THR A 262 -11.93 16.21 -8.93
C THR A 262 -12.10 15.42 -7.63
N GLY A 263 -12.15 14.09 -7.69
CA GLY A 263 -12.29 13.26 -6.48
C GLY A 263 -11.12 13.37 -5.50
N ARG A 264 -9.89 13.59 -5.99
CA ARG A 264 -8.71 13.83 -5.12
C ARG A 264 -8.81 15.13 -4.35
N ARG A 265 -9.39 16.17 -4.94
CA ARG A 265 -9.56 17.47 -4.27
C ARG A 265 -10.51 17.35 -3.07
N ILE A 266 -11.68 16.74 -3.26
CA ILE A 266 -12.63 16.51 -2.16
C ILE A 266 -11.98 15.66 -1.07
N LEU A 267 -11.32 14.57 -1.46
CA LEU A 267 -10.59 13.72 -0.52
C LEU A 267 -9.61 14.50 0.36
N TRP A 268 -8.86 15.45 -0.20
CA TRP A 268 -7.93 16.27 0.56
C TRP A 268 -8.62 17.33 1.43
N GLU A 269 -9.73 17.90 0.96
CA GLU A 269 -10.55 18.84 1.75
C GLU A 269 -11.10 18.14 3.00
N GLU A 270 -11.73 16.97 2.85
CA GLU A 270 -12.28 16.17 3.96
C GLU A 270 -11.16 15.61 4.87
N SER A 271 -10.05 15.13 4.28
CA SER A 271 -8.87 14.72 5.06
C SER A 271 -8.32 15.84 5.93
N TRP A 272 -8.33 17.07 5.41
CA TRP A 272 -7.89 18.25 6.15
C TRP A 272 -8.87 18.62 7.25
N GLU A 273 -10.17 18.53 6.99
CA GLU A 273 -11.23 18.72 8.00
C GLU A 273 -11.13 17.71 9.14
N LEU A 274 -10.86 16.44 8.83
CA LEU A 274 -10.57 15.45 9.85
C LEU A 274 -9.29 15.77 10.63
N ALA A 275 -8.23 16.18 9.93
CA ALA A 275 -6.94 16.45 10.55
C ALA A 275 -6.92 17.69 11.45
N ARG A 276 -7.67 18.76 11.12
CA ARG A 276 -7.74 20.00 11.91
C ARG A 276 -8.32 19.77 13.31
N GLU A 277 -9.20 18.79 13.46
CA GLU A 277 -9.79 18.42 14.75
C GLU A 277 -8.85 17.57 15.61
N HIS A 278 -7.81 17.00 14.99
CA HIS A 278 -6.91 16.03 15.61
C HIS A 278 -5.43 16.44 15.55
N LEU A 279 -5.11 17.74 15.45
CA LEU A 279 -3.74 18.23 15.23
C LEU A 279 -2.66 17.70 16.20
N PRO A 280 -2.90 17.48 17.51
CA PRO A 280 -1.84 17.06 18.42
C PRO A 280 -1.25 15.68 18.12
N LEU A 281 -2.07 14.69 17.77
CA LEU A 281 -1.66 13.28 17.59
C LEU A 281 -2.26 12.60 16.35
N GLY A 282 -3.06 13.32 15.56
CA GLY A 282 -3.81 12.75 14.46
C GLY A 282 -4.96 11.85 14.94
N VAL A 283 -5.63 11.21 14.00
CA VAL A 283 -6.62 10.16 14.29
C VAL A 283 -5.96 8.85 14.73
N GLY A 284 -4.67 8.70 14.45
CA GLY A 284 -3.84 7.55 14.77
C GLY A 284 -3.55 6.66 13.56
N PRO A 285 -2.48 5.85 13.60
CA PRO A 285 -2.10 4.98 12.48
C PRO A 285 -3.22 3.98 12.14
N SER A 286 -3.42 3.74 10.84
CA SER A 286 -4.42 2.78 10.34
C SER A 286 -5.88 3.04 10.73
N ARG A 287 -6.22 4.24 11.25
CA ARG A 287 -7.60 4.61 11.62
C ARG A 287 -8.31 5.47 10.59
N TYR A 288 -7.59 5.94 9.58
CA TYR A 288 -8.16 6.77 8.52
C TYR A 288 -9.38 6.10 7.85
N VAL A 289 -9.31 4.79 7.61
CA VAL A 289 -10.38 4.00 6.98
C VAL A 289 -11.69 3.99 7.78
N ASP A 290 -11.64 4.07 9.11
CA ASP A 290 -12.86 4.15 9.94
C ASP A 290 -13.30 5.61 10.22
N ALA A 291 -12.38 6.57 10.07
CA ALA A 291 -12.61 7.95 10.48
C ALA A 291 -13.10 8.86 9.34
N VAL A 292 -12.66 8.61 8.10
CA VAL A 292 -13.01 9.48 6.96
C VAL A 292 -14.50 9.44 6.62
N GLY A 293 -15.14 8.27 6.81
CA GLY A 293 -16.55 8.06 6.51
C GLY A 293 -17.52 8.99 7.25
N VAL A 294 -17.09 9.52 8.40
CA VAL A 294 -17.88 10.44 9.24
C VAL A 294 -17.95 11.85 8.62
N VAL A 295 -17.00 12.20 7.75
CA VAL A 295 -16.86 13.54 7.16
C VAL A 295 -17.49 13.62 5.77
N HIS A 296 -17.82 12.47 5.16
CA HIS A 296 -18.44 12.45 3.83
C HIS A 296 -19.79 13.19 3.83
N ASP A 297 -19.98 14.04 2.83
CA ASP A 297 -21.20 14.80 2.60
C ASP A 297 -21.83 14.49 1.23
N ASP A 298 -22.93 15.15 0.89
CA ASP A 298 -23.58 14.93 -0.42
C ASP A 298 -22.66 15.25 -1.63
N ARG A 299 -21.60 16.06 -1.46
CA ARG A 299 -20.62 16.32 -2.53
C ARG A 299 -19.79 15.07 -2.80
N TRP A 300 -19.37 14.35 -1.76
CA TRP A 300 -18.67 13.07 -1.89
C TRP A 300 -19.50 12.08 -2.70
N VAL A 301 -20.77 11.91 -2.33
CA VAL A 301 -21.71 11.00 -3.02
C VAL A 301 -21.84 11.37 -4.50
N ARG A 302 -22.01 12.66 -4.84
CA ARG A 302 -22.18 13.09 -6.22
C ARG A 302 -20.93 13.00 -7.09
N GLU A 303 -19.75 13.31 -6.53
CA GLU A 303 -18.52 13.45 -7.32
C GLU A 303 -17.60 12.23 -7.25
N VAL A 304 -17.73 11.39 -6.22
CA VAL A 304 -16.91 10.18 -6.00
C VAL A 304 -17.77 8.91 -5.98
N GLY A 305 -18.96 8.97 -5.38
CA GLY A 305 -19.87 7.83 -5.22
C GLY A 305 -19.81 7.20 -3.82
N VAL A 306 -20.75 6.28 -3.55
CA VAL A 306 -20.91 5.58 -2.27
C VAL A 306 -19.97 4.38 -2.09
N ALA A 307 -19.13 4.07 -3.08
CA ALA A 307 -18.30 2.87 -3.08
C ALA A 307 -16.97 3.07 -2.33
N ALA A 308 -16.70 2.15 -1.39
CA ALA A 308 -15.41 1.86 -0.75
C ALA A 308 -14.63 3.10 -0.23
N PRO A 309 -14.74 3.45 1.07
CA PRO A 309 -14.06 4.60 1.62
C PRO A 309 -12.54 4.49 1.36
N PRO A 310 -11.88 5.62 1.06
CA PRO A 310 -10.47 5.64 0.72
C PRO A 310 -9.64 5.15 1.90
N ASP A 311 -8.68 4.27 1.64
CA ASP A 311 -7.80 3.71 2.66
C ASP A 311 -6.69 4.68 3.10
N SER A 312 -6.51 5.80 2.38
CA SER A 312 -5.51 6.84 2.61
C SER A 312 -5.96 8.21 2.10
N ALA A 313 -5.41 9.29 2.67
CA ALA A 313 -5.54 10.66 2.17
C ALA A 313 -4.83 10.88 0.82
N HIS A 314 -4.00 9.93 0.35
CA HIS A 314 -3.28 10.02 -0.93
C HIS A 314 -2.41 11.29 -1.08
N ALA A 315 -1.90 11.78 0.05
CA ALA A 315 -0.91 12.84 0.12
C ALA A 315 -0.11 12.64 1.40
N TRP A 316 1.19 12.35 1.29
CA TRP A 316 2.01 12.02 2.46
C TRP A 316 2.02 13.08 3.59
N PRO A 317 1.90 14.41 3.34
CA PRO A 317 1.82 15.39 4.44
C PRO A 317 0.52 15.26 5.23
N LEU A 318 -0.61 15.08 4.53
CA LEU A 318 -1.91 14.82 5.18
C LEU A 318 -1.88 13.48 5.90
N GLN A 319 -1.29 12.44 5.28
CA GLN A 319 -1.13 11.13 5.89
C GLN A 319 -0.30 11.23 7.19
N ALA A 320 0.78 12.01 7.22
CA ALA A 320 1.57 12.24 8.42
C ALA A 320 0.77 12.97 9.51
N LEU A 321 0.01 14.01 9.15
CA LEU A 321 -0.90 14.71 10.07
C LEU A 321 -1.93 13.76 10.68
N LEU A 322 -2.60 12.96 9.85
CA LEU A 322 -3.65 12.05 10.28
C LEU A 322 -3.09 10.88 11.12
N THR A 323 -1.86 10.45 10.85
CA THR A 323 -1.23 9.31 11.55
C THR A 323 -0.67 9.69 12.92
N GLY A 324 -0.07 10.87 13.06
CA GLY A 324 0.67 11.25 14.27
C GLY A 324 0.67 12.75 14.57
N GLY A 325 -0.25 13.50 13.99
CA GLY A 325 -0.43 14.92 14.21
C GLY A 325 0.70 15.80 13.65
N LEU A 326 0.71 17.05 14.10
CA LEU A 326 1.79 18.00 13.84
C LEU A 326 3.18 17.45 14.23
N PRO A 327 3.36 16.71 15.35
CA PRO A 327 4.67 16.14 15.67
C PRO A 327 5.22 15.22 14.57
N LEU A 328 4.39 14.33 14.02
CA LEU A 328 4.84 13.42 12.97
C LEU A 328 5.11 14.15 11.66
N LEU A 329 4.27 15.12 11.28
CA LEU A 329 4.53 15.95 10.09
C LEU A 329 5.88 16.67 10.22
N LEU A 330 6.14 17.32 11.36
CA LEU A 330 7.38 18.08 11.57
C LEU A 330 8.61 17.17 11.46
N VAL A 331 8.54 15.97 12.05
CA VAL A 331 9.60 14.97 11.94
C VAL A 331 9.78 14.50 10.49
N ALA A 332 8.69 14.24 9.76
CA ALA A 332 8.74 13.80 8.37
C ALA A 332 9.35 14.88 7.45
N VAL A 333 8.97 16.15 7.64
CA VAL A 333 9.57 17.29 6.93
C VAL A 333 11.05 17.44 7.28
N ALA A 334 11.42 17.34 8.56
CA ALA A 334 12.83 17.39 8.97
C ALA A 334 13.64 16.25 8.34
N LEU A 335 13.08 15.04 8.29
CA LEU A 335 13.71 13.89 7.64
C LEU A 335 13.89 14.12 6.14
N ALA A 336 12.88 14.64 5.44
CA ALA A 336 12.97 14.99 4.02
C ALA A 336 14.09 16.03 3.76
N VAL A 337 14.19 17.06 4.60
CA VAL A 337 15.26 18.06 4.52
C VAL A 337 16.64 17.44 4.77
N LEU A 338 16.79 16.57 5.76
CA LEU A 338 18.05 15.88 6.05
C LEU A 338 18.50 14.99 4.87
N VAL A 339 17.58 14.20 4.32
CA VAL A 339 17.83 13.36 3.15
C VAL A 339 18.21 14.22 1.95
N GLY A 340 17.47 15.28 1.67
CA GLY A 340 17.74 16.20 0.55
C GLY A 340 19.09 16.90 0.67
N ARG A 341 19.45 17.38 1.87
CA ARG A 341 20.76 18.00 2.14
C ARG A 341 21.92 17.03 1.88
N GLN A 342 21.80 15.79 2.32
CA GLN A 342 22.85 14.79 2.13
C GLN A 342 22.94 14.31 0.69
N ALA A 343 21.81 14.13 0.02
CA ALA A 343 21.77 13.82 -1.41
C ALA A 343 22.48 14.91 -2.21
N LEU A 344 22.18 16.17 -1.93
CA LEU A 344 22.79 17.32 -2.60
C LEU A 344 24.30 17.42 -2.32
N ALA A 345 24.71 17.19 -1.08
CA ALA A 345 26.13 17.15 -0.73
C ALA A 345 26.88 16.06 -1.52
N ARG A 346 26.31 14.86 -1.60
CA ARG A 346 26.91 13.73 -2.32
C ARG A 346 26.96 13.94 -3.84
N ILE A 347 25.92 14.54 -4.43
CA ILE A 347 25.92 14.93 -5.85
C ILE A 347 27.00 15.98 -6.15
N ARG A 348 27.16 16.98 -5.27
CA ARG A 348 28.15 18.05 -5.43
C ARG A 348 29.59 17.57 -5.29
N GLN A 349 29.84 16.55 -4.47
CA GLN A 349 31.16 15.93 -4.37
C GLN A 349 31.59 15.28 -5.69
N GLY A 350 30.65 14.79 -6.50
CA GLY A 350 30.93 14.29 -7.85
C GLY A 350 31.57 12.90 -7.93
N ASP A 351 32.03 12.34 -6.80
CA ASP A 351 32.71 11.04 -6.74
C ASP A 351 31.78 9.84 -7.00
N ASP A 352 30.47 10.05 -6.91
CA ASP A 352 29.47 9.00 -6.99
C ASP A 352 28.62 9.09 -8.26
N PRO A 353 28.89 8.26 -9.30
CA PRO A 353 28.15 8.30 -10.56
C PRO A 353 26.68 7.90 -10.46
N LEU A 354 26.23 7.30 -9.34
CA LEU A 354 24.85 6.92 -9.07
C LEU A 354 24.10 7.92 -8.18
N ALA A 355 24.79 8.87 -7.53
CA ALA A 355 24.16 9.75 -6.55
C ALA A 355 22.98 10.54 -7.12
N LEU A 356 23.09 11.04 -8.35
CA LEU A 356 21.99 11.71 -9.03
C LEU A 356 20.80 10.77 -9.24
N GLY A 357 21.04 9.56 -9.76
CA GLY A 357 19.98 8.60 -10.03
C GLY A 357 19.25 8.15 -8.77
N LEU A 358 19.99 7.90 -7.69
CA LEU A 358 19.43 7.60 -6.37
C LEU A 358 18.61 8.77 -5.81
N ALA A 359 19.10 10.00 -5.93
CA ALA A 359 18.36 11.19 -5.48
C ALA A 359 17.08 11.42 -6.29
N CYS A 360 17.14 11.22 -7.61
CA CYS A 360 15.98 11.28 -8.50
C CYS A 360 14.95 10.19 -8.15
N ALA A 361 15.39 8.98 -7.80
CA ALA A 361 14.50 7.90 -7.36
C ALA A 361 13.77 8.25 -6.04
N VAL A 362 14.50 8.69 -5.03
CA VAL A 362 13.94 9.02 -3.70
C VAL A 362 13.05 10.28 -3.76
N GLY A 363 13.52 11.33 -4.43
CA GLY A 363 12.77 12.57 -4.59
C GLY A 363 11.55 12.39 -5.50
N GLY A 364 11.69 11.63 -6.59
CA GLY A 364 10.60 11.30 -7.49
C GLY A 364 9.50 10.50 -6.80
N TYR A 365 9.87 9.52 -5.96
CA TYR A 365 8.91 8.81 -5.12
C TYR A 365 8.15 9.77 -4.20
N GLY A 366 8.84 10.66 -3.49
CA GLY A 366 8.22 11.66 -2.62
C GLY A 366 7.25 12.59 -3.34
N LEU A 367 7.52 12.94 -4.61
CA LEU A 367 6.61 13.72 -5.45
C LEU A 367 5.37 12.92 -5.86
N ILE A 368 5.52 11.65 -6.22
CA ILE A 368 4.36 10.80 -6.57
C ILE A 368 3.45 10.60 -5.35
N LEU A 369 4.03 10.44 -4.14
CA LEU A 369 3.29 10.35 -2.88
C LEU A 369 2.49 11.61 -2.50
N LEU A 370 2.57 12.69 -3.27
CA LEU A 370 1.62 13.82 -3.13
C LEU A 370 0.23 13.50 -3.69
N THR A 371 0.11 12.43 -4.48
CA THR A 371 -1.16 11.97 -5.08
C THR A 371 -1.38 10.45 -4.92
N HIS A 372 -0.55 9.81 -4.09
CA HIS A 372 -0.54 8.37 -3.84
C HIS A 372 -0.09 8.07 -2.40
N PHE A 373 -0.01 6.80 -2.02
CA PHE A 373 0.35 6.36 -0.66
C PHE A 373 1.54 5.41 -0.62
N THR A 374 2.04 5.17 0.59
CA THR A 374 3.11 4.21 0.89
C THR A 374 2.60 2.77 0.87
N ALA A 375 3.41 1.86 0.34
CA ALA A 375 3.07 0.45 0.24
C ALA A 375 4.35 -0.41 0.22
N PRO A 376 4.35 -1.62 0.78
CA PRO A 376 5.53 -2.49 0.79
C PRO A 376 6.13 -2.75 -0.59
N ALA A 377 5.29 -2.72 -1.64
CA ALA A 377 5.70 -2.88 -3.04
C ALA A 377 6.69 -1.81 -3.53
N THR A 378 6.54 -0.57 -3.06
CA THR A 378 7.34 0.57 -3.52
C THR A 378 8.31 1.05 -2.44
N THR A 379 7.85 1.12 -1.19
CA THR A 379 8.60 1.74 -0.09
C THR A 379 9.83 0.94 0.31
N CYS A 380 9.81 -0.40 0.25
CA CYS A 380 10.99 -1.22 0.56
C CYS A 380 12.16 -0.91 -0.38
N LEU A 381 11.89 -0.85 -1.68
CA LEU A 381 12.89 -0.53 -2.71
C LEU A 381 13.40 0.90 -2.52
N VAL A 382 12.50 1.87 -2.34
CA VAL A 382 12.92 3.27 -2.17
C VAL A 382 13.69 3.47 -0.87
N ALA A 383 13.33 2.79 0.22
CA ALA A 383 14.08 2.81 1.47
C ALA A 383 15.50 2.27 1.28
N LEU A 384 15.67 1.14 0.58
CA LEU A 384 16.99 0.60 0.19
C LEU A 384 17.83 1.67 -0.54
N LEU A 385 17.26 2.31 -1.56
CA LEU A 385 17.96 3.33 -2.35
C LEU A 385 18.25 4.60 -1.55
N ALA A 386 17.34 5.02 -0.66
CA ALA A 386 17.53 6.15 0.25
C ALA A 386 18.67 5.88 1.22
N GLY A 387 18.73 4.67 1.79
CA GLY A 387 19.83 4.21 2.62
C GLY A 387 21.17 4.28 1.91
N ALA A 388 21.23 3.82 0.65
CA ALA A 388 22.44 3.91 -0.18
C ALA A 388 22.86 5.35 -0.47
N LEU A 389 21.89 6.24 -0.72
CA LEU A 389 22.10 7.66 -1.03
C LEU A 389 22.71 8.44 0.15
N ILE A 390 22.18 8.22 1.35
CA ILE A 390 22.52 9.01 2.55
C ILE A 390 23.61 8.34 3.41
N ALA A 391 24.15 7.20 2.97
CA ALA A 391 25.15 6.47 3.72
C ALA A 391 26.41 7.32 3.98
N THR A 392 26.86 7.33 5.23
CA THR A 392 28.16 7.88 5.60
C THR A 392 29.22 6.78 5.59
N THR A 393 30.37 7.06 5.00
CA THR A 393 31.56 6.19 5.06
C THR A 393 32.35 6.56 6.31
N GLU A 394 32.61 5.59 7.20
CA GLU A 394 33.49 5.82 8.33
C GLU A 394 34.92 5.42 7.94
N ALA A 395 35.89 6.30 8.21
CA ALA A 395 37.29 5.92 8.26
C ALA A 395 37.54 5.21 9.61
N SER A 396 38.26 4.08 9.56
CA SER A 396 38.94 3.34 10.65
C SER A 396 38.16 2.41 11.62
N GLY A 397 38.63 1.14 11.69
CA GLY A 397 38.58 0.26 12.87
C GLY A 397 38.05 -1.18 12.66
N PRO A 398 38.86 -2.25 12.76
CA PRO A 398 38.43 -3.67 12.62
C PRO A 398 37.49 -4.18 13.74
N THR A 399 37.07 -3.31 14.67
CA THR A 399 36.31 -3.68 15.87
C THR A 399 34.82 -3.29 15.81
N SER A 400 34.40 -2.36 14.94
CA SER A 400 32.98 -2.00 14.76
C SER A 400 32.23 -2.95 13.80
N GLU A 401 32.96 -3.82 13.10
CA GLU A 401 32.48 -4.65 11.98
C GLU A 401 31.62 -5.87 12.35
N ARG A 402 31.63 -6.33 13.61
CA ARG A 402 31.04 -7.64 13.98
C ARG A 402 29.65 -7.61 14.59
N TRP A 403 29.18 -6.45 15.04
CA TRP A 403 27.91 -6.37 15.73
C TRP A 403 26.84 -5.81 14.78
N VAL A 404 26.25 -6.68 13.99
CA VAL A 404 24.83 -6.46 13.70
C VAL A 404 24.14 -6.42 15.05
N PRO A 405 23.31 -5.41 15.36
CA PRO A 405 22.54 -5.43 16.59
C PRO A 405 21.78 -6.76 16.60
N ARG A 406 21.99 -7.62 17.61
CA ARG A 406 21.25 -8.89 17.74
C ARG A 406 19.74 -8.65 17.64
N SER A 407 19.29 -7.45 18.02
CA SER A 407 17.94 -6.94 17.82
C SER A 407 17.48 -6.90 16.36
N VAL A 408 18.31 -6.49 15.38
CA VAL A 408 17.91 -6.49 13.95
C VAL A 408 17.65 -7.92 13.48
N VAL A 409 18.56 -8.85 13.78
CA VAL A 409 18.39 -10.26 13.40
C VAL A 409 17.16 -10.86 14.09
N ALA A 410 17.00 -10.62 15.40
CA ALA A 410 15.86 -11.14 16.16
C ALA A 410 14.52 -10.58 15.65
N VAL A 411 14.42 -9.25 15.45
CA VAL A 411 13.20 -8.59 14.95
C VAL A 411 12.87 -9.08 13.54
N SER A 412 13.85 -9.16 12.64
CA SER A 412 13.61 -9.66 11.28
C SER A 412 13.28 -11.16 11.26
N ALA A 413 13.85 -11.97 12.15
CA ALA A 413 13.51 -13.40 12.25
C ALA A 413 12.08 -13.61 12.75
N VAL A 414 11.66 -12.85 13.77
CA VAL A 414 10.26 -12.84 14.24
C VAL A 414 9.35 -12.35 13.13
N GLY A 415 9.69 -11.25 12.47
CA GLY A 415 8.94 -10.71 11.34
C GLY A 415 8.79 -11.70 10.19
N LEU A 416 9.81 -12.52 9.92
CA LEU A 416 9.74 -13.57 8.91
C LEU A 416 8.75 -14.67 9.29
N VAL A 417 8.78 -15.15 10.54
CA VAL A 417 7.84 -16.17 11.03
C VAL A 417 6.40 -15.64 10.98
N VAL A 418 6.18 -14.42 11.44
CA VAL A 418 4.87 -13.76 11.39
C VAL A 418 4.42 -13.58 9.95
N GLY A 419 5.28 -13.10 9.06
CA GLY A 419 4.95 -12.89 7.65
C GLY A 419 4.62 -14.19 6.91
N LEU A 420 5.33 -15.29 7.19
CA LEU A 420 5.02 -16.61 6.63
C LEU A 420 3.67 -17.14 7.16
N GLY A 421 3.41 -16.99 8.46
CA GLY A 421 2.10 -17.33 9.05
C GLY A 421 0.98 -16.49 8.45
N ALA A 422 1.21 -15.19 8.26
CA ALA A 422 0.24 -14.29 7.64
C ALA A 422 0.01 -14.60 6.16
N THR A 423 1.05 -14.99 5.42
CA THR A 423 0.92 -15.49 4.03
C THR A 423 0.02 -16.74 3.99
N TRP A 424 0.22 -17.68 4.90
CA TRP A 424 -0.63 -18.87 5.01
C TRP A 424 -2.07 -18.52 5.39
N ALA A 425 -2.26 -17.60 6.35
CA ALA A 425 -3.57 -17.11 6.72
C ALA A 425 -4.31 -16.47 5.52
N ASP A 426 -3.56 -15.83 4.62
CA ASP A 426 -4.11 -15.17 3.44
C ASP A 426 -4.58 -16.17 2.36
N VAL A 427 -3.91 -17.33 2.23
CA VAL A 427 -4.44 -18.48 1.46
C VAL A 427 -5.77 -18.92 2.05
N ARG A 428 -5.82 -19.10 3.38
CA ARG A 428 -7.04 -19.53 4.07
C ARG A 428 -8.17 -18.50 3.97
N LEU A 429 -7.86 -17.20 3.95
CA LEU A 429 -8.85 -16.16 3.67
C LEU A 429 -9.42 -16.31 2.26
N SER A 430 -8.57 -16.56 1.26
CA SER A 430 -9.02 -16.79 -0.11
C SER A 430 -9.96 -17.98 -0.21
N ASP A 431 -9.60 -19.12 0.41
CA ASP A 431 -10.44 -20.30 0.46
C ASP A 431 -11.80 -20.02 1.13
N GLY A 432 -11.79 -19.22 2.22
CA GLY A 432 -12.98 -18.84 2.95
C GLY A 432 -13.92 -17.95 2.13
N VAL A 433 -13.37 -16.93 1.46
CA VAL A 433 -14.13 -16.05 0.56
C VAL A 433 -14.71 -16.84 -0.60
N ALA A 434 -13.94 -17.73 -1.22
CA ALA A 434 -14.42 -18.59 -2.30
C ALA A 434 -15.53 -19.53 -1.82
N ALA A 435 -15.38 -20.14 -0.64
CA ALA A 435 -16.42 -20.97 -0.05
C ALA A 435 -17.70 -20.18 0.28
N ALA A 436 -17.57 -18.92 0.71
CA ALA A 436 -18.70 -18.04 0.94
C ALA A 436 -19.37 -17.63 -0.39
N ALA A 437 -18.61 -17.34 -1.44
CA ALA A 437 -19.19 -17.08 -2.76
C ALA A 437 -19.97 -18.30 -3.32
N ASP A 438 -19.52 -19.52 -2.99
CA ASP A 438 -20.15 -20.77 -3.41
C ASP A 438 -21.35 -21.21 -2.54
N GLY A 439 -21.83 -20.39 -1.60
CA GLY A 439 -22.95 -20.78 -0.72
C GLY A 439 -22.58 -21.76 0.40
N ARG A 440 -21.29 -22.01 0.66
CA ARG A 440 -20.79 -23.03 1.61
C ARG A 440 -20.35 -22.42 2.94
N ALA A 441 -21.27 -21.77 3.67
CA ALA A 441 -20.98 -21.05 4.92
C ALA A 441 -20.16 -21.83 5.96
N ALA A 442 -20.50 -23.09 6.25
CA ALA A 442 -19.79 -23.87 7.27
C ALA A 442 -18.31 -24.09 6.90
N ALA A 443 -18.04 -24.39 5.63
CA ALA A 443 -16.67 -24.53 5.14
C ALA A 443 -15.94 -23.18 5.19
N ALA A 444 -16.61 -22.09 4.78
CA ALA A 444 -16.05 -20.74 4.84
C ALA A 444 -15.64 -20.36 6.28
N ASP A 445 -16.49 -20.63 7.27
CA ASP A 445 -16.20 -20.39 8.68
C ASP A 445 -14.95 -21.16 9.16
N GLU A 446 -14.80 -22.43 8.78
CA GLU A 446 -13.60 -23.22 9.11
C GLU A 446 -12.32 -22.60 8.53
N HIS A 447 -12.38 -22.12 7.28
CA HIS A 447 -11.26 -21.43 6.63
C HIS A 447 -10.94 -20.10 7.33
N PHE A 448 -11.94 -19.29 7.66
CA PHE A 448 -11.77 -18.05 8.42
C PHE A 448 -11.21 -18.29 9.82
N ALA A 449 -11.69 -19.31 10.53
CA ALA A 449 -11.17 -19.70 11.83
C ALA A 449 -9.69 -20.13 11.74
N SER A 450 -9.31 -20.84 10.68
CA SER A 450 -7.91 -21.18 10.42
C SER A 450 -7.07 -19.93 10.15
N ALA A 451 -7.54 -19.01 9.30
CA ALA A 451 -6.83 -17.75 9.03
C ALA A 451 -6.62 -16.93 10.31
N TYR A 452 -7.68 -16.82 11.12
CA TYR A 452 -7.67 -16.07 12.37
C TYR A 452 -6.62 -16.57 13.37
N ARG A 453 -6.38 -17.90 13.45
CA ARG A 453 -5.35 -18.48 14.33
C ARG A 453 -3.92 -18.05 13.97
N TRP A 454 -3.66 -17.80 12.69
CA TRP A 454 -2.34 -17.37 12.20
C TRP A 454 -2.18 -15.84 12.16
N ARG A 455 -3.30 -15.11 12.13
CA ARG A 455 -3.36 -13.63 12.17
C ARG A 455 -4.14 -13.13 13.40
N LEU A 456 -3.89 -13.71 14.57
CA LEU A 456 -4.54 -13.29 15.82
C LEU A 456 -4.34 -11.80 16.15
N HIS A 457 -3.25 -11.23 15.66
CA HIS A 457 -2.90 -9.82 15.83
C HIS A 457 -3.71 -8.87 14.95
N ASP A 458 -4.42 -9.40 13.95
CA ASP A 458 -5.12 -8.63 12.94
C ASP A 458 -6.62 -8.64 13.21
N PRO A 459 -7.24 -7.49 13.53
CA PRO A 459 -8.68 -7.41 13.75
C PRO A 459 -9.49 -7.64 12.45
N ASP A 460 -8.91 -7.36 11.29
CA ASP A 460 -9.65 -7.30 10.03
C ASP A 460 -9.94 -8.69 9.45
N VAL A 461 -9.27 -9.74 9.93
CA VAL A 461 -9.64 -11.12 9.59
C VAL A 461 -11.08 -11.42 10.00
N ALA A 462 -11.50 -10.93 11.18
CA ALA A 462 -12.88 -11.09 11.64
C ALA A 462 -13.85 -10.20 10.86
N MET A 463 -13.45 -8.98 10.50
CA MET A 463 -14.24 -8.10 9.63
C MET A 463 -14.48 -8.75 8.26
N LEU A 464 -13.43 -9.26 7.61
CA LEU A 464 -13.51 -9.90 6.30
C LEU A 464 -14.38 -11.16 6.33
N ALA A 465 -14.25 -11.97 7.38
CA ALA A 465 -15.09 -13.16 7.58
C ALA A 465 -16.58 -12.78 7.70
N ALA A 466 -16.90 -11.78 8.53
CA ALA A 466 -18.27 -11.30 8.71
C ALA A 466 -18.85 -10.73 7.40
N GLN A 467 -18.08 -9.89 6.70
CA GLN A 467 -18.52 -9.30 5.44
C GLN A 467 -18.77 -10.35 4.36
N SER A 468 -17.90 -11.36 4.27
CA SER A 468 -18.01 -12.42 3.26
C SER A 468 -19.23 -13.31 3.46
N LEU A 469 -19.71 -13.45 4.70
CA LEU A 469 -20.86 -14.30 5.04
C LEU A 469 -22.19 -13.53 5.11
N ALA A 470 -22.14 -12.19 5.13
CA ALA A 470 -23.31 -11.35 5.32
C ALA A 470 -24.37 -11.53 4.22
N GLU A 471 -23.97 -11.75 2.97
CA GLU A 471 -24.92 -12.00 1.87
C GLU A 471 -25.74 -13.27 2.13
N GLN A 472 -25.09 -14.41 2.38
CA GLN A 472 -25.78 -15.65 2.74
C GLN A 472 -26.62 -15.52 4.01
N ALA A 473 -26.14 -14.75 5.00
CA ALA A 473 -26.92 -14.47 6.20
C ALA A 473 -28.23 -13.73 5.85
N SER A 474 -28.17 -12.75 4.94
CA SER A 474 -29.37 -12.02 4.47
C SER A 474 -30.34 -12.91 3.68
N GLU A 475 -29.85 -13.98 3.07
CA GLU A 475 -30.66 -15.00 2.38
C GLU A 475 -31.29 -16.03 3.34
N GLY A 476 -30.99 -15.96 4.65
CA GLY A 476 -31.55 -16.86 5.65
C GLY A 476 -30.77 -18.16 5.84
N VAL A 477 -29.51 -18.24 5.40
CA VAL A 477 -28.68 -19.44 5.56
C VAL A 477 -28.20 -19.55 7.01
N GLU A 478 -28.79 -20.44 7.81
CA GLU A 478 -28.56 -20.53 9.26
C GLU A 478 -27.07 -20.56 9.68
N PRO A 479 -26.19 -21.40 9.11
CA PRO A 479 -24.77 -21.38 9.48
C PRO A 479 -24.06 -20.06 9.16
N ALA A 480 -24.53 -19.34 8.14
CA ALA A 480 -23.99 -18.04 7.75
C ALA A 480 -24.42 -16.96 8.74
N ILE A 481 -25.67 -17.00 9.22
CA ILE A 481 -26.20 -16.06 10.21
C ILE A 481 -25.37 -16.11 11.50
N ASP A 482 -25.22 -17.31 12.07
CA ASP A 482 -24.46 -17.53 13.31
C ASP A 482 -23.01 -17.09 13.17
N SER A 483 -22.37 -17.46 12.05
CA SER A 483 -20.98 -17.12 11.78
C SER A 483 -20.79 -15.63 11.54
N THR A 484 -21.70 -14.98 10.80
CA THR A 484 -21.67 -13.53 10.55
C THR A 484 -21.75 -12.77 11.87
N GLU A 485 -22.72 -13.10 12.73
CA GLU A 485 -22.86 -12.47 14.05
C GLU A 485 -21.58 -12.67 14.88
N LEU A 486 -21.06 -13.89 14.96
CA LEU A 486 -19.87 -14.24 15.73
C LEU A 486 -18.65 -13.41 15.28
N TRP A 487 -18.38 -13.38 13.98
CA TRP A 487 -17.24 -12.66 13.43
C TRP A 487 -17.40 -11.15 13.54
N ALA A 488 -18.61 -10.63 13.30
CA ALA A 488 -18.89 -9.21 13.42
C ALA A 488 -18.69 -8.71 14.86
N ARG A 489 -19.21 -9.43 15.86
CA ARG A 489 -19.00 -9.10 17.27
C ARG A 489 -17.52 -9.20 17.67
N ARG A 490 -16.77 -10.19 17.16
CA ARG A 490 -15.31 -10.30 17.39
C ARG A 490 -14.54 -9.12 16.80
N SER A 491 -14.90 -8.67 15.61
CA SER A 491 -14.31 -7.49 14.96
C SER A 491 -14.60 -6.24 15.78
N LEU A 492 -15.87 -5.96 16.08
CA LEU A 492 -16.30 -4.79 16.85
C LEU A 492 -15.73 -4.74 18.27
N GLY A 493 -15.43 -5.90 18.89
CA GLY A 493 -14.74 -5.96 20.18
C GLY A 493 -13.30 -5.42 20.13
N ARG A 494 -12.68 -5.32 18.95
CA ARG A 494 -11.32 -4.79 18.75
C ARG A 494 -11.31 -3.45 18.01
N THR A 495 -12.27 -3.25 17.12
CA THR A 495 -12.43 -2.06 16.28
C THR A 495 -13.91 -1.66 16.28
N PRO A 496 -14.40 -0.96 17.34
CA PRO A 496 -15.82 -0.68 17.55
C PRO A 496 -16.44 0.21 16.46
N ASP A 497 -15.60 0.95 15.75
CA ASP A 497 -15.97 1.99 14.79
C ASP A 497 -16.08 1.48 13.34
N THR A 498 -15.78 0.21 13.10
CA THR A 498 -15.69 -0.34 11.73
C THR A 498 -17.07 -0.57 11.14
N TYR A 499 -17.46 0.31 10.20
CA TYR A 499 -18.76 0.29 9.50
C TYR A 499 -19.13 -1.09 8.96
N ALA A 500 -18.24 -1.73 8.21
CA ALA A 500 -18.50 -3.03 7.58
C ALA A 500 -18.87 -4.12 8.60
N SER A 501 -18.24 -4.12 9.78
CA SER A 501 -18.57 -5.07 10.85
C SER A 501 -19.87 -4.73 11.54
N GLY A 502 -20.17 -3.44 11.73
CA GLY A 502 -21.47 -2.98 12.24
C GLY A 502 -22.62 -3.38 11.32
N LEU A 503 -22.46 -3.17 10.01
CA LEU A 503 -23.45 -3.53 9.01
C LEU A 503 -23.65 -5.05 8.94
N ALA A 504 -22.57 -5.83 8.90
CA ALA A 504 -22.66 -7.30 8.90
C ALA A 504 -23.37 -7.83 10.16
N LEU A 505 -23.11 -7.25 11.34
CA LEU A 505 -23.84 -7.59 12.57
C LEU A 505 -25.34 -7.29 12.42
N ALA A 506 -25.69 -6.12 11.90
CA ALA A 506 -27.09 -5.75 11.70
C ALA A 506 -27.81 -6.69 10.72
N VAL A 507 -27.15 -7.09 9.62
CA VAL A 507 -27.67 -8.08 8.67
C VAL A 507 -27.98 -9.40 9.38
N ALA A 508 -27.07 -9.91 10.21
CA ALA A 508 -27.29 -11.12 10.97
C ALA A 508 -28.46 -10.99 11.96
N LEU A 509 -28.59 -9.85 12.66
CA LEU A 509 -29.71 -9.59 13.59
C LEU A 509 -31.05 -9.52 12.87
N VAL A 510 -31.12 -8.88 11.70
CA VAL A 510 -32.33 -8.87 10.85
C VAL A 510 -32.71 -10.29 10.46
N ALA A 511 -31.75 -11.09 10.00
CA ALA A 511 -31.98 -12.49 9.61
C ALA A 511 -32.44 -13.37 10.79
N ARG A 512 -31.96 -13.11 12.01
CA ARG A 512 -32.43 -13.76 13.25
C ARG A 512 -33.76 -13.24 13.76
N ASN A 513 -34.34 -12.23 13.12
CA ASN A 513 -35.55 -11.54 13.56
C ASN A 513 -35.38 -10.84 14.93
N ASP A 514 -34.15 -10.50 15.31
CA ASP A 514 -33.82 -9.67 16.48
C ASP A 514 -33.92 -8.17 16.11
N LEU A 515 -35.09 -7.78 15.58
CA LEU A 515 -35.32 -6.50 14.90
C LEU A 515 -35.05 -5.26 15.77
N PRO A 516 -35.42 -5.22 17.08
CA PRO A 516 -35.12 -4.06 17.92
C PRO A 516 -33.62 -3.81 18.14
N GLU A 517 -32.81 -4.87 18.27
CA GLU A 517 -31.34 -4.69 18.36
C GLU A 517 -30.79 -4.26 17.00
N ALA A 518 -31.27 -4.86 15.91
CA ALA A 518 -30.88 -4.47 14.55
C ALA A 518 -31.14 -2.99 14.28
N GLU A 519 -32.36 -2.51 14.53
CA GLU A 519 -32.75 -1.12 14.33
C GLU A 519 -31.86 -0.16 15.14
N SER A 520 -31.66 -0.44 16.43
CA SER A 520 -30.79 0.40 17.28
C SER A 520 -29.35 0.49 16.77
N ARG A 521 -28.81 -0.62 16.24
CA ARG A 521 -27.47 -0.62 15.62
C ARG A 521 -27.43 0.18 14.33
N LEU A 522 -28.46 0.01 13.50
CA LEU A 522 -28.58 0.67 12.21
C LEU A 522 -28.81 2.18 12.37
N ASP A 523 -29.55 2.61 13.39
CA ASP A 523 -29.68 4.02 13.76
C ASP A 523 -28.32 4.65 14.04
N ALA A 524 -27.50 4.00 14.86
CA ALA A 524 -26.15 4.49 15.15
C ALA A 524 -25.24 4.53 13.89
N LEU A 525 -25.41 3.58 12.96
CA LEU A 525 -24.68 3.59 11.69
C LEU A 525 -25.14 4.70 10.76
N VAL A 526 -26.45 4.92 10.63
CA VAL A 526 -27.01 5.99 9.78
C VAL A 526 -26.68 7.38 10.34
N GLU A 527 -26.66 7.54 11.67
CA GLU A 527 -26.24 8.80 12.30
C GLU A 527 -24.76 9.10 12.04
N ARG A 528 -23.90 8.08 12.15
CA ARG A 528 -22.44 8.24 12.01
C ARG A 528 -21.96 8.28 10.56
N PHE A 529 -22.63 7.56 9.67
CA PHE A 529 -22.28 7.42 8.26
C PHE A 529 -23.49 7.80 7.40
N PRO A 530 -23.89 9.08 7.41
CA PRO A 530 -25.15 9.52 6.80
C PRO A 530 -25.16 9.38 5.27
N THR A 531 -24.02 9.22 4.61
CA THR A 531 -23.93 9.03 3.16
C THR A 531 -23.92 7.57 2.72
N GLU A 532 -23.94 6.62 3.66
CA GLU A 532 -23.90 5.18 3.35
C GLU A 532 -25.33 4.61 3.17
N PRO A 533 -25.70 4.13 1.96
CA PRO A 533 -27.07 3.70 1.68
C PRO A 533 -27.40 2.34 2.31
N GLN A 534 -26.44 1.42 2.44
CA GLN A 534 -26.71 0.03 2.85
C GLN A 534 -27.28 -0.08 4.27
N ALA A 535 -26.84 0.79 5.19
CA ALA A 535 -27.38 0.82 6.55
C ALA A 535 -28.87 1.23 6.55
N ARG A 536 -29.30 2.13 5.66
CA ARG A 536 -30.71 2.48 5.50
C ARG A 536 -31.53 1.34 4.92
N VAL A 537 -31.00 0.64 3.92
CA VAL A 537 -31.66 -0.54 3.34
C VAL A 537 -31.92 -1.61 4.41
N GLN A 538 -30.92 -1.92 5.24
CA GLN A 538 -31.09 -2.88 6.33
C GLN A 538 -32.05 -2.35 7.41
N ARG A 539 -32.06 -1.04 7.68
CA ARG A 539 -32.99 -0.44 8.65
C ARG A 539 -34.43 -0.52 8.17
N ALA A 540 -34.66 -0.33 6.87
CA ALA A 540 -35.96 -0.51 6.26
C ALA A 540 -36.48 -1.95 6.43
N LEU A 541 -35.63 -2.95 6.25
CA LEU A 541 -36.00 -4.36 6.48
C LEU A 541 -36.39 -4.61 7.96
N ALA A 542 -35.61 -4.06 8.90
CA ALA A 542 -35.91 -4.16 10.34
C ALA A 542 -37.27 -3.52 10.68
N ARG A 543 -37.46 -2.26 10.27
CA ARG A 543 -38.69 -1.49 10.50
C ARG A 543 -39.92 -2.14 9.88
N PHE A 544 -39.81 -2.62 8.65
CA PHE A 544 -40.89 -3.33 7.99
C PHE A 544 -41.29 -4.61 8.76
N GLY A 545 -40.31 -5.37 9.27
CA GLY A 545 -40.57 -6.52 10.13
C GLY A 545 -41.22 -6.16 11.48
N GLN A 546 -40.96 -4.95 11.97
CA GLN A 546 -41.63 -4.35 13.15
C GLN A 546 -42.98 -3.68 12.82
N ALA A 547 -43.47 -3.80 11.58
CA ALA A 547 -44.68 -3.16 11.06
C ALA A 547 -44.63 -1.63 10.96
N ASP A 548 -43.45 -1.01 11.07
CA ASP A 548 -43.22 0.40 10.71
C ASP A 548 -42.98 0.52 9.19
N VAL A 549 -44.08 0.44 8.43
CA VAL A 549 -44.04 0.52 6.96
C VAL A 549 -43.65 1.91 6.48
N GLU A 550 -44.09 2.97 7.17
CA GLU A 550 -43.80 4.35 6.78
C GLU A 550 -42.31 4.67 6.93
N GLY A 551 -41.72 4.31 8.09
CA GLY A 551 -40.29 4.46 8.31
C GLY A 551 -39.44 3.63 7.36
N ALA A 552 -39.89 2.42 7.02
CA ALA A 552 -39.20 1.56 6.06
C ALA A 552 -39.18 2.16 4.64
N LEU A 553 -40.31 2.67 4.14
CA LEU A 553 -40.38 3.30 2.82
C LEU A 553 -39.53 4.58 2.75
N ALA A 554 -39.53 5.39 3.81
CA ALA A 554 -38.70 6.59 3.90
C ALA A 554 -37.20 6.27 3.82
N ASP A 555 -36.75 5.20 4.49
CA ASP A 555 -35.36 4.75 4.43
C ASP A 555 -34.96 4.28 3.03
N LEU A 556 -35.85 3.57 2.32
CA LEU A 556 -35.59 3.11 0.96
C LEU A 556 -35.56 4.26 -0.04
N ASP A 557 -36.44 5.25 0.10
CA ASP A 557 -36.45 6.45 -0.74
C ASP A 557 -35.14 7.24 -0.58
N GLU A 558 -34.63 7.37 0.65
CA GLU A 558 -33.36 8.03 0.91
C GLU A 558 -32.15 7.21 0.43
N ALA A 559 -32.17 5.88 0.58
CA ALA A 559 -31.12 5.02 0.04
C ALA A 559 -31.04 5.13 -1.49
N ALA A 560 -32.18 5.13 -2.19
CA ALA A 560 -32.25 5.33 -3.64
C ALA A 560 -31.79 6.73 -4.07
N ARG A 561 -31.96 7.75 -3.22
CA ARG A 561 -31.43 9.11 -3.47
C ARG A 561 -29.91 9.15 -3.41
N LEU A 562 -29.32 8.42 -2.44
CA LEU A 562 -27.87 8.37 -2.23
C LEU A 562 -27.15 7.53 -3.29
N ASP A 563 -27.75 6.41 -3.71
CA ASP A 563 -27.23 5.58 -4.80
C ASP A 563 -28.33 5.29 -5.84
N PRO A 564 -28.50 6.18 -6.84
CA PRO A 564 -29.52 6.01 -7.87
C PRO A 564 -29.30 4.80 -8.79
N ASP A 565 -28.09 4.26 -8.84
CA ASP A 565 -27.73 3.13 -9.70
C ASP A 565 -27.99 1.78 -9.00
N ASP A 566 -28.10 1.76 -7.67
CA ASP A 566 -28.52 0.58 -6.92
C ASP A 566 -30.03 0.36 -7.04
N ALA A 567 -30.41 -0.72 -7.73
CA ALA A 567 -31.81 -1.10 -7.88
C ALA A 567 -32.41 -1.76 -6.61
N THR A 568 -31.60 -2.12 -5.63
CA THR A 568 -32.03 -2.86 -4.43
C THR A 568 -33.09 -2.11 -3.63
N PRO A 569 -32.94 -0.81 -3.31
CA PRO A 569 -33.95 -0.07 -2.56
C PRO A 569 -35.29 -0.02 -3.30
N ALA A 570 -35.27 0.22 -4.62
CA ALA A 570 -36.48 0.28 -5.44
C ALA A 570 -37.23 -1.06 -5.47
N ARG A 571 -36.51 -2.18 -5.66
CA ARG A 571 -37.11 -3.53 -5.64
C ARG A 571 -37.74 -3.86 -4.28
N LEU A 572 -37.05 -3.54 -3.19
CA LEU A 572 -37.57 -3.79 -1.83
C LEU A 572 -38.82 -2.95 -1.56
N ARG A 573 -38.83 -1.69 -2.02
CA ARG A 573 -39.97 -0.79 -1.89
C ARG A 573 -41.22 -1.34 -2.59
N GLU A 574 -41.07 -1.79 -3.83
CA GLU A 574 -42.15 -2.44 -4.59
C GLU A 574 -42.67 -3.70 -3.88
N ALA A 575 -41.76 -4.55 -3.39
CA ALA A 575 -42.12 -5.77 -2.68
C ALA A 575 -42.87 -5.49 -1.36
N MET A 576 -42.47 -4.45 -0.61
CA MET A 576 -43.15 -4.04 0.63
C MET A 576 -44.56 -3.51 0.35
N LEU A 577 -44.73 -2.65 -0.65
CA LEU A 577 -46.04 -2.11 -1.02
C LEU A 577 -47.00 -3.21 -1.48
N ALA A 578 -46.53 -4.17 -2.27
CA ALA A 578 -47.33 -5.31 -2.72
C ALA A 578 -47.78 -6.25 -1.59
N ARG A 579 -47.13 -6.19 -0.42
CA ARG A 579 -47.45 -7.02 0.75
C ARG A 579 -48.42 -6.32 1.73
N VAL A 580 -48.51 -4.99 1.66
CA VAL A 580 -49.36 -4.15 2.52
C VAL A 580 -50.66 -3.75 1.83
N GLY A 581 -50.65 -3.59 0.50
CA GLY A 581 -51.85 -3.43 -0.32
C GLY A 581 -52.52 -4.75 -0.63
#